data_AF-R6AVV3-F1
#
_entry.id   AF-R6AVV3-F1
#
_cell.length_a   1.000
_cell.length_b   1.000
_cell.length_c   1.000
_cell.angle_alpha   90.00
_cell.angle_beta   90.00
_cell.angle_gamma   90.00
#
_symmetry.space_group_name_H-M   'P 1'
#
loop_
_entity.id
_entity.type
_entity.pdbx_description
1 polymer ?
#
loop_
_entity_poly.entity_id
_entity_poly.type
_entity_poly.pdbx_seq_one_letter_code
_entity_poly.pdbx_strand_id
1 'polypeptide(L)'
;MINRKNTYKSKSNNETDDKKAKSALQHCSRNNGVRTPGPAVLTALRKPAAFALLICIVAAAILGCSGGESLVPVKPERSAEQTDSPVPNPTQVLSGDYIPPVQTPLPLPADEPNPFETELQFNNENFARAFKYKYGSICVSDRSSIAELHLRRCGLMYIDDLTKFGYLRVLDLSENMIYDLSPIEKLTALRKLNLDTNNISDISHLSELTELLELDIDKNNISNLYPLTPLKNMTKLLAHENEIHDLQPLSELTKLQKLGLRSNSISDLRPLSKLVELRELYLHDNSISDVSPLSELHELRRLNLHDNVLSDISELRSLENMERLWIYNNSISDISALAGMKKLSVLYAGMNSIEDISSLAELINLTDVSLHNNAITDVSALEEHVNLKKLDLSGNPIDDSAVEVLCTLTGLEKLDLQRTGISQEGIAAIRAALPKANVLA
;
A
#
# COMPACT_ATOMS: atom_id res chain seq x y z
N MET A 1 -3.84 27.90 -71.16
CA MET A 1 -4.77 27.17 -70.27
C MET A 1 -4.65 27.75 -68.88
N ILE A 2 -5.21 28.95 -68.72
CA ILE A 2 -4.97 29.85 -67.58
C ILE A 2 -6.13 30.87 -67.59
N ASN A 3 -6.54 31.31 -66.40
CA ASN A 3 -6.89 32.69 -66.04
C ASN A 3 -8.35 33.21 -66.11
N ARG A 4 -8.73 33.72 -64.92
CA ARG A 4 -9.23 35.08 -64.60
C ARG A 4 -10.75 35.37 -64.58
N LYS A 5 -11.13 35.87 -63.38
CA LYS A 5 -11.90 37.10 -63.06
C LYS A 5 -13.36 37.20 -63.50
N ASN A 6 -14.23 37.46 -62.52
CA ASN A 6 -15.09 38.66 -62.39
C ASN A 6 -15.89 38.55 -61.06
N THR A 7 -15.60 39.33 -60.02
CA THR A 7 -16.17 40.65 -59.65
C THR A 7 -17.70 40.75 -59.66
N TYR A 8 -18.32 40.95 -58.48
CA TYR A 8 -19.37 41.97 -58.25
C TYR A 8 -19.42 42.41 -56.76
N LYS A 9 -19.48 43.74 -56.57
CA LYS A 9 -19.81 44.54 -55.37
C LYS A 9 -21.26 44.25 -54.90
N SER A 10 -21.82 44.58 -53.73
CA SER A 10 -21.48 45.34 -52.51
C SER A 10 -22.62 45.17 -51.47
N LYS A 11 -22.26 45.20 -50.16
CA LYS A 11 -23.00 45.69 -48.96
C LYS A 11 -24.55 45.64 -48.90
N SER A 12 -25.08 44.95 -47.89
CA SER A 12 -25.78 45.59 -46.75
C SER A 12 -26.07 44.61 -45.56
N ASN A 13 -25.67 45.07 -44.38
CA ASN A 13 -26.33 45.04 -43.06
C ASN A 13 -26.66 43.75 -42.26
N ASN A 14 -26.22 43.84 -41.00
CA ASN A 14 -26.74 43.30 -39.73
C ASN A 14 -26.15 41.98 -39.19
N GLU A 15 -25.11 42.12 -38.34
CA GLU A 15 -25.15 41.96 -36.85
C GLU A 15 -26.43 41.27 -36.30
N THR A 16 -26.40 40.28 -35.39
CA THR A 16 -25.52 39.98 -34.25
C THR A 16 -25.84 38.57 -33.69
N ASP A 17 -24.94 38.09 -32.82
CA ASP A 17 -25.13 37.11 -31.72
C ASP A 17 -24.32 35.81 -31.80
N ASP A 18 -23.00 36.02 -31.72
CA ASP A 18 -22.03 35.10 -31.15
C ASP A 18 -21.47 35.75 -29.87
N LYS A 19 -21.86 35.25 -28.69
CA LYS A 19 -21.21 35.40 -27.36
C LYS A 19 -22.13 34.95 -26.21
N LYS A 20 -22.14 33.64 -25.92
CA LYS A 20 -22.41 33.11 -24.58
C LYS A 20 -21.10 32.57 -23.99
N ALA A 21 -20.18 33.48 -23.70
CA ALA A 21 -19.04 33.23 -22.84
C ALA A 21 -18.71 34.54 -22.11
N LYS A 22 -18.63 34.47 -20.77
CA LYS A 22 -18.22 35.51 -19.81
C LYS A 22 -19.30 36.49 -19.35
N SER A 23 -19.94 36.18 -18.23
CA SER A 23 -20.49 37.17 -17.29
C SER A 23 -20.90 36.46 -15.99
N ALA A 24 -20.07 36.56 -14.94
CA ALA A 24 -20.50 36.57 -13.53
C ALA A 24 -19.28 36.64 -12.58
N LEU A 25 -18.52 37.74 -12.65
CA LEU A 25 -17.62 38.17 -11.57
C LEU A 25 -17.53 39.70 -11.60
N GLN A 26 -18.40 40.38 -10.85
CA GLN A 26 -18.02 41.47 -9.91
C GLN A 26 -19.23 42.27 -9.38
N HIS A 27 -19.18 42.47 -8.06
CA HIS A 27 -19.78 43.53 -7.24
C HIS A 27 -21.29 43.54 -6.93
N CYS A 28 -21.64 43.20 -5.69
CA CYS A 28 -22.02 44.20 -4.68
C CYS A 28 -22.07 43.62 -3.24
N SER A 29 -21.40 44.31 -2.32
CA SER A 29 -21.45 44.08 -0.86
C SER A 29 -22.63 44.80 -0.20
N ARG A 30 -22.98 44.31 1.01
CA ARG A 30 -23.81 44.90 2.09
C ARG A 30 -25.31 44.51 2.10
N ASN A 31 -25.70 43.61 3.01
CA ASN A 31 -26.33 44.03 4.28
C ASN A 31 -26.52 42.86 5.26
N ASN A 32 -26.38 43.17 6.54
CA ASN A 32 -26.55 42.30 7.71
C ASN A 32 -28.00 41.79 7.87
N GLY A 33 -28.15 40.55 8.34
CA GLY A 33 -29.45 40.00 8.74
C GLY A 33 -29.32 38.64 9.39
N VAL A 34 -29.05 38.62 10.70
CA VAL A 34 -29.10 37.44 11.57
C VAL A 34 -30.54 36.90 11.60
N ARG A 35 -30.75 35.66 11.14
CA ARG A 35 -31.90 34.81 11.52
C ARG A 35 -31.51 33.34 11.51
N THR A 36 -31.52 32.73 12.68
CA THR A 36 -31.54 31.27 12.89
C THR A 36 -32.92 30.70 12.56
N PRO A 37 -32.99 29.47 12.02
CA PRO A 37 -34.04 28.53 12.43
C PRO A 37 -33.45 27.19 12.92
N GLY A 38 -34.16 26.60 13.88
CA GLY A 38 -33.82 25.39 14.63
C GLY A 38 -34.05 24.05 13.89
N PRO A 39 -34.00 22.92 14.63
CA PRO A 39 -33.44 21.66 14.14
C PRO A 39 -34.51 20.69 13.64
N ALA A 40 -34.46 20.30 12.36
CA ALA A 40 -35.10 19.07 11.87
C ALA A 40 -34.71 18.75 10.42
N VAL A 41 -33.44 18.43 10.14
CA VAL A 41 -33.01 17.42 9.14
C VAL A 41 -31.55 17.10 9.47
N LEU A 42 -31.31 16.07 10.29
CA LEU A 42 -29.96 15.66 10.69
C LEU A 42 -29.81 14.16 10.45
N THR A 43 -29.72 13.78 9.17
CA THR A 43 -29.16 12.49 8.77
C THR A 43 -28.57 12.64 7.36
N ALA A 44 -27.35 12.12 7.19
CA ALA A 44 -26.54 12.07 5.96
C ALA A 44 -25.82 13.37 5.57
N LEU A 45 -24.63 13.57 6.13
CA LEU A 45 -23.37 13.92 5.45
C LEU A 45 -22.31 14.30 6.50
N ARG A 46 -21.57 13.31 7.00
CA ARG A 46 -20.28 13.51 7.68
C ARG A 46 -19.22 12.74 6.90
N LYS A 47 -18.49 13.46 6.03
CA LYS A 47 -17.14 13.12 5.59
C LYS A 47 -16.27 14.35 5.90
N PRO A 48 -15.24 14.26 6.77
CA PRO A 48 -14.37 15.39 7.07
C PRO A 48 -13.14 15.31 6.18
N ALA A 49 -13.21 15.87 4.97
CA ALA A 49 -12.05 16.06 4.10
C ALA A 49 -12.30 17.21 3.12
N ALA A 50 -12.72 18.38 3.64
CA ALA A 50 -12.93 19.58 2.81
C ALA A 50 -12.88 20.88 3.62
N PHE A 51 -12.08 20.94 4.69
CA PHE A 51 -11.93 22.18 5.47
C PHE A 51 -10.50 22.35 6.00
N ALA A 52 -9.53 22.40 5.08
CA ALA A 52 -8.18 22.92 5.35
C ALA A 52 -7.54 23.49 4.07
N LEU A 53 -8.34 24.13 3.22
CA LEU A 53 -7.83 24.85 2.04
C LEU A 53 -8.37 26.29 2.03
N LEU A 54 -7.98 27.07 3.03
CA LEU A 54 -7.95 28.51 2.94
C LEU A 54 -7.03 29.07 4.03
N ILE A 55 -6.06 29.88 3.60
CA ILE A 55 -4.99 30.58 4.33
C ILE A 55 -3.60 29.94 4.09
N CYS A 56 -2.66 30.79 3.67
CA CYS A 56 -1.23 30.56 3.34
C CYS A 56 -0.83 30.42 1.87
N ILE A 57 -1.33 31.31 1.00
CA ILE A 57 -0.53 31.84 -0.10
C ILE A 57 -0.53 33.37 0.02
N VAL A 58 0.51 33.94 0.63
CA VAL A 58 1.25 35.17 0.26
C VAL A 58 2.31 35.38 1.35
N ALA A 59 3.50 34.79 1.19
CA ALA A 59 4.76 35.29 1.77
C ALA A 59 5.93 34.40 1.34
N ALA A 60 6.49 34.63 0.15
CA ALA A 60 7.89 34.34 -0.17
C ALA A 60 8.19 34.77 -1.61
N ALA A 61 8.38 36.06 -1.80
CA ALA A 61 9.19 36.57 -2.89
C ALA A 61 10.04 37.70 -2.33
N ILE A 62 11.28 37.76 -2.80
CA ILE A 62 12.30 38.80 -2.56
C ILE A 62 13.22 38.52 -1.35
N LEU A 63 14.30 37.78 -1.59
CA LEU A 63 15.69 38.28 -1.47
C LEU A 63 16.66 37.21 -1.98
N GLY A 64 17.51 37.59 -2.92
CA GLY A 64 18.56 36.76 -3.50
C GLY A 64 19.97 37.22 -3.13
N CYS A 65 20.94 36.43 -3.61
CA CYS A 65 22.39 36.70 -3.77
C CYS A 65 23.23 36.70 -2.46
N SER A 66 24.48 36.23 -2.38
CA SER A 66 25.46 35.69 -3.35
C SER A 66 26.80 35.35 -2.63
N GLY A 67 27.59 34.44 -3.20
CA GLY A 67 29.09 34.38 -3.13
C GLY A 67 29.71 33.69 -1.91
N GLY A 68 30.84 32.96 -1.98
CA GLY A 68 31.80 32.69 -3.05
C GLY A 68 33.16 32.25 -2.45
N GLU A 69 33.62 31.06 -2.86
CA GLU A 69 35.00 30.58 -3.13
C GLU A 69 36.16 30.47 -2.10
N SER A 70 36.98 29.44 -2.41
CA SER A 70 38.44 29.26 -2.22
C SER A 70 38.91 28.42 -1.01
N LEU A 71 39.93 27.54 -1.02
CA LEU A 71 40.58 26.57 -1.94
C LEU A 71 41.90 26.16 -1.24
N VAL A 72 42.02 24.88 -0.81
CA VAL A 72 43.22 23.96 -0.72
C VAL A 72 44.55 24.40 -0.03
N PRO A 73 45.62 23.57 0.09
CA PRO A 73 45.80 22.11 0.32
C PRO A 73 46.82 21.79 1.47
N VAL A 74 47.08 20.49 1.76
CA VAL A 74 48.41 19.82 1.71
C VAL A 74 48.51 18.58 2.65
N LYS A 75 49.04 17.51 2.04
CA LYS A 75 49.39 16.11 2.41
C LYS A 75 50.72 16.01 3.23
N PRO A 76 51.42 14.85 3.39
CA PRO A 76 51.07 13.43 3.66
C PRO A 76 52.04 12.79 4.71
N GLU A 77 52.20 11.45 4.66
CA GLU A 77 53.25 10.56 5.23
C GLU A 77 52.91 9.88 6.58
N ARG A 78 53.26 8.63 6.91
CA ARG A 78 53.98 7.48 6.30
C ARG A 78 53.76 6.29 7.29
N SER A 79 53.33 5.11 6.84
CA SER A 79 54.12 3.86 6.64
C SER A 79 54.61 3.08 7.87
N ALA A 80 54.59 1.74 7.70
CA ALA A 80 55.33 0.66 8.40
C ALA A 80 54.66 0.11 9.69
N GLU A 81 54.79 -1.16 10.08
CA GLU A 81 54.98 -2.49 9.46
C GLU A 81 54.95 -3.47 10.66
N GLN A 82 54.48 -4.68 10.43
CA GLN A 82 54.73 -5.97 11.12
C GLN A 82 55.31 -6.03 12.56
N THR A 83 54.74 -6.92 13.38
CA THR A 83 55.37 -8.14 13.96
C THR A 83 54.37 -8.77 14.96
N ASP A 84 53.87 -9.98 14.69
CA ASP A 84 54.38 -11.31 15.06
C ASP A 84 54.06 -11.75 16.49
N SER A 85 53.45 -12.93 16.60
CA SER A 85 52.99 -13.58 17.84
C SER A 85 54.16 -14.18 18.64
N PRO A 86 53.94 -14.69 19.88
CA PRO A 86 53.72 -16.14 19.96
C PRO A 86 52.78 -16.62 21.08
N VAL A 87 52.18 -17.76 20.78
CA VAL A 87 51.51 -18.73 21.68
C VAL A 87 52.56 -19.46 22.53
N PRO A 88 52.17 -20.00 23.71
CA PRO A 88 52.66 -21.32 24.09
C PRO A 88 51.51 -22.30 24.39
N ASN A 89 51.78 -23.56 24.01
CA ASN A 89 50.92 -24.74 24.10
C ASN A 89 51.39 -25.61 25.31
N PRO A 90 50.97 -26.87 25.52
CA PRO A 90 50.14 -27.29 26.64
C PRO A 90 50.84 -28.30 27.59
N THR A 91 50.03 -28.99 28.40
CA THR A 91 50.21 -30.33 29.05
C THR A 91 50.50 -30.30 30.56
N GLN A 92 49.59 -30.90 31.37
CA GLN A 92 49.89 -32.13 32.12
C GLN A 92 48.65 -32.75 32.81
N VAL A 93 48.64 -34.08 32.80
CA VAL A 93 47.64 -35.03 33.29
C VAL A 93 48.19 -35.73 34.54
N LEU A 94 47.39 -35.90 35.60
CA LEU A 94 47.50 -36.91 36.67
C LEU A 94 46.07 -37.12 37.23
N SER A 95 45.36 -38.24 36.95
CA SER A 95 45.36 -39.57 37.60
C SER A 95 44.83 -39.61 39.05
N GLY A 96 43.73 -40.38 39.26
CA GLY A 96 43.52 -41.16 40.51
C GLY A 96 42.26 -40.87 41.35
N ASP A 97 41.23 -41.70 41.12
CA ASP A 97 40.31 -42.37 42.08
C ASP A 97 39.44 -41.59 43.09
N TYR A 98 38.10 -41.67 42.93
CA TYR A 98 37.11 -42.27 43.87
C TYR A 98 35.67 -41.92 43.40
N ILE A 99 34.80 -42.90 43.12
CA ILE A 99 33.38 -42.69 42.81
C ILE A 99 32.53 -43.09 44.03
N PRO A 100 31.91 -42.14 44.76
CA PRO A 100 30.91 -42.45 45.78
C PRO A 100 29.52 -42.66 45.13
N PRO A 101 28.59 -43.35 45.80
CA PRO A 101 27.31 -43.75 45.21
C PRO A 101 26.43 -42.55 44.87
N VAL A 102 25.75 -42.65 43.73
CA VAL A 102 24.75 -41.70 43.21
C VAL A 102 23.64 -41.52 44.24
N GLN A 103 23.64 -40.39 44.94
CA GLN A 103 22.41 -39.85 45.52
C GLN A 103 21.56 -39.32 44.36
N THR A 104 20.33 -39.82 44.24
CA THR A 104 19.30 -39.19 43.42
C THR A 104 19.23 -37.70 43.77
N PRO A 105 19.31 -36.77 42.81
CA PRO A 105 19.22 -35.35 43.13
C PRO A 105 17.89 -35.10 43.83
N LEU A 106 17.95 -34.48 45.01
CA LEU A 106 16.80 -33.80 45.60
C LEU A 106 16.20 -32.85 44.56
N PRO A 107 14.87 -32.62 44.56
CA PRO A 107 14.29 -31.59 43.73
C PRO A 107 15.03 -30.29 44.01
N LEU A 108 15.53 -29.64 42.95
CA LEU A 108 16.05 -28.27 43.06
C LEU A 108 14.99 -27.44 43.81
N PRO A 109 15.38 -26.61 44.80
CA PRO A 109 14.44 -25.66 45.36
C PRO A 109 13.88 -24.83 44.20
N ALA A 110 12.56 -24.63 44.18
CA ALA A 110 11.95 -23.67 43.28
C ALA A 110 12.75 -22.37 43.39
N ASP A 111 13.22 -21.83 42.26
CA ASP A 111 14.06 -20.63 42.20
C ASP A 111 13.48 -19.53 43.12
N GLU A 112 14.04 -19.39 44.32
CA GLU A 112 13.81 -18.17 45.10
C GLU A 112 14.52 -17.04 44.34
N PRO A 113 13.83 -15.93 44.03
CA PRO A 113 14.43 -14.82 43.29
C PRO A 113 15.70 -14.36 44.00
N ASN A 114 16.80 -14.33 43.26
CA ASN A 114 18.11 -13.90 43.73
C ASN A 114 17.97 -12.49 44.37
N PRO A 115 18.30 -12.30 45.67
CA PRO A 115 18.07 -11.04 46.38
C PRO A 115 18.90 -9.85 45.87
N PHE A 116 19.74 -10.05 44.85
CA PHE A 116 20.57 -9.02 44.21
C PHE A 116 20.08 -8.58 42.83
N GLU A 117 19.01 -9.17 42.28
CA GLU A 117 18.51 -8.76 40.98
C GLU A 117 17.54 -7.57 41.12
N THR A 118 17.93 -6.44 40.52
CA THR A 118 17.11 -5.22 40.52
C THR A 118 16.05 -5.33 39.43
N GLU A 119 14.77 -5.24 39.82
CA GLU A 119 13.65 -5.15 38.88
C GLU A 119 13.80 -3.93 37.97
N LEU A 120 13.65 -4.12 36.66
CA LEU A 120 13.72 -3.06 35.67
C LEU A 120 12.60 -2.05 35.90
N GLN A 121 12.99 -0.80 36.16
CA GLN A 121 12.04 0.30 36.36
C GLN A 121 11.78 1.04 35.06
N PHE A 122 10.54 1.49 34.89
CA PHE A 122 10.08 2.28 33.76
C PHE A 122 9.66 3.68 34.24
N ASN A 123 9.96 4.69 33.43
CA ASN A 123 9.64 6.08 33.76
C ASN A 123 8.17 6.40 33.49
N ASN A 124 7.56 5.75 32.49
CA ASN A 124 6.18 5.98 32.09
C ASN A 124 5.27 4.88 32.67
N GLU A 125 4.30 5.24 33.49
CA GLU A 125 3.39 4.29 34.13
C GLU A 125 2.53 3.49 33.13
N ASN A 126 2.12 4.10 32.02
CA ASN A 126 1.35 3.40 30.98
C ASN A 126 2.23 2.37 30.27
N PHE A 127 3.47 2.74 29.94
CA PHE A 127 4.46 1.81 29.40
C PHE A 127 4.74 0.68 30.39
N ALA A 128 4.99 1.00 31.66
CA ALA A 128 5.24 0.03 32.73
C ALA A 128 4.10 -0.97 32.85
N ARG A 129 2.86 -0.47 32.88
CA ARG A 129 1.65 -1.29 32.96
C ARG A 129 1.48 -2.17 31.72
N ALA A 130 1.64 -1.61 30.53
CA ALA A 130 1.55 -2.33 29.27
C ALA A 130 2.60 -3.45 29.19
N PHE A 131 3.84 -3.11 29.53
CA PHE A 131 4.95 -4.04 29.59
C PHE A 131 4.68 -5.15 30.61
N LYS A 132 4.39 -4.79 31.86
CA LYS A 132 4.16 -5.75 32.95
C LYS A 132 2.95 -6.64 32.71
N TYR A 133 1.90 -6.13 32.08
CA TYR A 133 0.73 -6.94 31.70
C TYR A 133 1.11 -8.08 30.76
N LYS A 134 2.07 -7.85 29.85
CA LYS A 134 2.41 -8.80 28.80
C LYS A 134 3.64 -9.67 29.11
N TYR A 135 4.63 -9.09 29.76
CA TYR A 135 5.94 -9.70 30.00
C TYR A 135 6.24 -9.95 31.47
N GLY A 136 5.37 -9.48 32.37
CA GLY A 136 5.64 -9.50 33.80
C GLY A 136 6.74 -8.52 34.22
N SER A 137 7.23 -8.70 35.44
CA SER A 137 8.41 -8.00 35.95
C SER A 137 9.66 -8.73 35.49
N ILE A 138 10.66 -7.98 35.03
CA ILE A 138 11.96 -8.53 34.60
C ILE A 138 13.10 -7.85 35.33
N CYS A 139 14.26 -8.48 35.37
CA CYS A 139 15.46 -7.91 35.97
C CYS A 139 16.23 -7.05 34.96
N VAL A 140 17.03 -6.11 35.44
CA VAL A 140 17.87 -5.24 34.59
C VAL A 140 18.83 -6.05 33.71
N SER A 141 19.31 -7.20 34.19
CA SER A 141 20.16 -8.14 33.43
C SER A 141 19.48 -8.66 32.17
N ASP A 142 18.16 -8.83 32.20
CA ASP A 142 17.42 -9.56 31.17
C ASP A 142 17.00 -8.67 30.00
N ARG A 143 17.06 -7.33 30.16
CA ARG A 143 16.64 -6.38 29.13
C ARG A 143 17.38 -6.57 27.79
N SER A 144 18.63 -7.05 27.84
CA SER A 144 19.45 -7.30 26.65
C SER A 144 19.05 -8.57 25.90
N SER A 145 18.31 -9.49 26.55
CA SER A 145 17.81 -10.72 25.94
C SER A 145 16.50 -10.51 25.17
N ILE A 146 15.83 -9.38 25.39
CA ILE A 146 14.57 -9.05 24.72
C ILE A 146 14.87 -8.56 23.31
N ALA A 147 14.67 -9.46 22.34
CA ALA A 147 14.78 -9.15 20.92
C ALA A 147 13.44 -8.72 20.30
N GLU A 148 12.31 -9.02 20.95
CA GLU A 148 10.97 -8.76 20.41
C GLU A 148 10.07 -8.13 21.47
N LEU A 149 9.46 -7.01 21.11
CA LEU A 149 8.57 -6.26 22.01
C LEU A 149 7.29 -5.88 21.28
N HIS A 150 6.15 -6.27 21.84
CA HIS A 150 4.83 -6.10 21.23
C HIS A 150 3.88 -5.40 22.20
N LEU A 151 3.72 -4.09 22.07
CA LEU A 151 2.86 -3.26 22.93
C LEU A 151 1.69 -2.67 22.13
N ARG A 152 1.08 -3.51 21.27
CA ARG A 152 -0.11 -3.17 20.50
C ARG A 152 -1.29 -2.80 21.40
N ARG A 153 -2.05 -1.76 21.01
CA ARG A 153 -3.31 -1.38 21.67
C ARG A 153 -3.19 -1.18 23.17
N CYS A 154 -2.10 -0.56 23.60
CA CYS A 154 -1.78 -0.32 25.00
C CYS A 154 -2.12 1.12 25.46
N GLY A 155 -2.58 1.97 24.54
CA GLY A 155 -2.86 3.38 24.82
C GLY A 155 -1.60 4.20 25.06
N LEU A 156 -0.48 3.80 24.44
CA LEU A 156 0.80 4.49 24.58
C LEU A 156 0.79 5.79 23.79
N MET A 157 1.21 6.87 24.43
CA MET A 157 1.51 8.15 23.79
C MET A 157 3.02 8.43 23.80
N TYR A 158 3.71 7.99 24.86
CA TYR A 158 5.13 8.18 25.10
C TYR A 158 5.82 6.83 25.19
N ILE A 159 6.99 6.74 24.56
CA ILE A 159 7.76 5.50 24.40
C ILE A 159 9.23 5.67 24.81
N ASP A 160 9.55 6.67 25.63
CA ASP A 160 10.92 6.98 26.08
C ASP A 160 11.64 5.78 26.72
N ASP A 161 10.87 4.91 27.38
CA ASP A 161 11.37 3.71 28.01
C ASP A 161 11.91 2.66 27.03
N LEU A 162 11.60 2.77 25.72
CA LEU A 162 12.19 1.92 24.69
C LEU A 162 13.71 2.03 24.60
N THR A 163 14.27 3.18 25.00
CA THR A 163 15.73 3.40 25.08
C THR A 163 16.44 2.41 26.00
N LYS A 164 15.70 1.68 26.85
CA LYS A 164 16.23 0.62 27.72
C LYS A 164 16.49 -0.71 26.99
N PHE A 165 15.97 -0.90 25.78
CA PHE A 165 16.05 -2.16 25.02
C PHE A 165 16.89 -2.03 23.74
N GLY A 166 18.21 -1.94 23.88
CA GLY A 166 19.14 -1.66 22.76
C GLY A 166 19.32 -2.78 21.72
N TYR A 167 18.72 -3.96 21.91
CA TYR A 167 18.89 -5.13 21.04
C TYR A 167 17.60 -5.58 20.34
N LEU A 168 16.56 -4.74 20.36
CA LEU A 168 15.29 -5.06 19.70
C LEU A 168 15.48 -5.28 18.20
N ARG A 169 14.91 -6.37 17.70
CA ARG A 169 14.82 -6.74 16.29
C ARG A 169 13.40 -6.63 15.77
N VAL A 170 12.41 -6.87 16.62
CA VAL A 170 10.98 -6.75 16.29
C VAL A 170 10.32 -5.85 17.30
N LEU A 171 9.65 -4.80 16.81
CA LEU A 171 8.92 -3.86 17.62
C LEU A 171 7.53 -3.64 17.03
N ASP A 172 6.50 -3.95 17.80
CA ASP A 172 5.11 -3.71 17.43
C ASP A 172 4.47 -2.74 18.42
N LEU A 173 4.16 -1.55 17.93
CA LEU A 173 3.53 -0.45 18.64
C LEU A 173 2.19 -0.05 17.98
N SER A 174 1.59 -0.96 17.23
CA SER A 174 0.34 -0.71 16.50
C SER A 174 -0.85 -0.35 17.41
N GLU A 175 -1.83 0.36 16.87
CA GLU A 175 -3.06 0.78 17.54
C GLU A 175 -2.81 1.55 18.86
N ASN A 176 -1.83 2.45 18.87
CA ASN A 176 -1.56 3.35 19.99
C ASN A 176 -1.88 4.80 19.62
N MET A 177 -1.36 5.76 20.37
CA MET A 177 -1.54 7.20 20.16
C MET A 177 -0.17 7.90 20.09
N ILE A 178 0.82 7.20 19.52
CA ILE A 178 2.21 7.66 19.44
C ILE A 178 2.29 8.73 18.35
N TYR A 179 3.02 9.79 18.64
CA TYR A 179 3.30 10.88 17.70
C TYR A 179 4.79 11.23 17.60
N ASP A 180 5.59 10.86 18.61
CA ASP A 180 7.03 11.10 18.65
C ASP A 180 7.80 9.77 18.55
N LEU A 181 8.69 9.69 17.56
CA LEU A 181 9.56 8.55 17.29
C LEU A 181 11.01 8.77 17.73
N SER A 182 11.34 9.89 18.38
CA SER A 182 12.69 10.14 18.89
C SER A 182 13.26 9.00 19.75
N PRO A 183 12.47 8.27 20.58
CA PRO A 183 13.03 7.19 21.40
C PRO A 183 13.48 5.95 20.62
N ILE A 184 13.07 5.79 19.36
CA ILE A 184 13.44 4.61 18.54
C ILE A 184 14.68 4.83 17.67
N GLU A 185 15.21 6.06 17.58
CA GLU A 185 16.37 6.43 16.73
C GLU A 185 17.59 5.52 16.96
N LYS A 186 17.82 5.10 18.23
CA LYS A 186 18.98 4.28 18.61
C LYS A 186 18.74 2.77 18.48
N LEU A 187 17.56 2.33 18.08
CA LEU A 187 17.20 0.91 17.95
C LEU A 187 17.65 0.36 16.59
N THR A 188 18.90 0.59 16.22
CA THR A 188 19.44 0.34 14.88
C THR A 188 19.50 -1.14 14.49
N ALA A 189 19.29 -2.06 15.44
CA ALA A 189 19.17 -3.50 15.20
C ALA A 189 17.77 -3.95 14.74
N LEU A 190 16.79 -3.02 14.68
CA LEU A 190 15.43 -3.32 14.26
C LEU A 190 15.38 -3.85 12.83
N ARG A 191 14.66 -4.96 12.66
CA ARG A 191 14.38 -5.62 11.38
C ARG A 191 12.91 -5.53 11.01
N LYS A 192 12.01 -5.50 11.99
CA LYS A 192 10.57 -5.32 11.77
C LYS A 192 10.02 -4.28 12.72
N LEU A 193 9.32 -3.30 12.17
CA LEU A 193 8.70 -2.22 12.93
C LEU A 193 7.26 -2.06 12.47
N ASN A 194 6.32 -2.26 13.40
CA ASN A 194 4.91 -1.98 13.19
C ASN A 194 4.48 -0.76 14.02
N LEU A 195 4.04 0.28 13.32
CA LEU A 195 3.55 1.55 13.83
C LEU A 195 2.13 1.86 13.31
N ASP A 196 1.40 0.86 12.81
CA ASP A 196 0.06 1.06 12.24
C ASP A 196 -0.90 1.70 13.23
N THR A 197 -1.82 2.54 12.73
CA THR A 197 -2.88 3.17 13.52
C THR A 197 -2.30 3.93 14.74
N ASN A 198 -1.56 4.99 14.45
CA ASN A 198 -1.00 5.93 15.43
C ASN A 198 -1.26 7.39 14.98
N ASN A 199 -0.57 8.37 15.56
CA ASN A 199 -0.68 9.79 15.24
C ASN A 199 0.66 10.36 14.72
N ILE A 200 1.40 9.55 13.96
CA ILE A 200 2.74 9.90 13.48
C ILE A 200 2.64 10.74 12.21
N SER A 201 3.38 11.84 12.15
CA SER A 201 3.55 12.65 10.93
C SER A 201 5.03 12.82 10.55
N ASP A 202 5.92 12.83 11.53
CA ASP A 202 7.37 12.88 11.32
C ASP A 202 8.01 11.50 11.54
N ILE A 203 8.67 11.02 10.48
CA ILE A 203 9.42 9.76 10.47
C ILE A 203 10.93 9.97 10.30
N SER A 204 11.44 11.18 10.53
CA SER A 204 12.86 11.55 10.43
C SER A 204 13.80 10.57 11.17
N HIS A 205 13.39 10.15 12.36
CA HIS A 205 14.13 9.21 13.23
C HIS A 205 14.23 7.77 12.68
N LEU A 206 13.48 7.42 11.61
CA LEU A 206 13.60 6.11 10.96
C LEU A 206 14.85 6.00 10.08
N SER A 207 15.46 7.13 9.71
CA SER A 207 16.59 7.17 8.77
C SER A 207 17.84 6.39 9.24
N GLU A 208 18.00 6.23 10.55
CA GLU A 208 19.10 5.48 11.18
C GLU A 208 18.86 3.96 11.20
N LEU A 209 17.63 3.49 10.96
CA LEU A 209 17.24 2.08 11.08
C LEU A 209 17.59 1.25 9.83
N THR A 210 18.81 1.38 9.33
CA THR A 210 19.23 0.83 8.02
C THR A 210 19.15 -0.71 7.87
N GLU A 211 19.00 -1.44 8.98
CA GLU A 211 18.79 -2.90 9.01
C GLU A 211 17.30 -3.31 8.86
N LEU A 212 16.39 -2.35 8.75
CA LEU A 212 14.96 -2.60 8.67
C LEU A 212 14.59 -3.35 7.37
N LEU A 213 13.84 -4.44 7.53
CA LEU A 213 13.37 -5.31 6.44
C LEU A 213 11.88 -5.14 6.19
N GLU A 214 11.10 -4.90 7.25
CA GLU A 214 9.65 -4.70 7.19
C GLU A 214 9.25 -3.47 8.01
N LEU A 215 8.53 -2.55 7.36
CA LEU A 215 7.93 -1.38 7.99
C LEU A 215 6.43 -1.36 7.71
N ASP A 216 5.65 -1.18 8.75
CA ASP A 216 4.22 -0.89 8.68
C ASP A 216 3.94 0.45 9.37
N ILE A 217 3.48 1.42 8.59
CA ILE A 217 3.13 2.78 9.01
C ILE A 217 1.71 3.13 8.52
N ASP A 218 0.87 2.12 8.26
CA ASP A 218 -0.51 2.32 7.85
C ASP A 218 -1.27 3.24 8.82
N LYS A 219 -2.24 4.00 8.32
CA LYS A 219 -3.18 4.80 9.13
C LYS A 219 -2.47 5.77 10.09
N ASN A 220 -1.64 6.62 9.51
CA ASN A 220 -0.95 7.72 10.19
C ASN A 220 -1.17 9.03 9.41
N ASN A 221 -0.40 10.08 9.71
CA ASN A 221 -0.48 11.40 9.06
C ASN A 221 0.82 11.72 8.30
N ILE A 222 1.42 10.71 7.65
CA ILE A 222 2.72 10.83 6.99
C ILE A 222 2.53 11.32 5.55
N SER A 223 3.26 12.37 5.17
CA SER A 223 3.31 12.86 3.79
C SER A 223 4.72 12.80 3.18
N ASN A 224 5.76 12.75 4.02
CA ASN A 224 7.15 12.80 3.60
C ASN A 224 7.85 11.44 3.82
N LEU A 225 8.26 10.80 2.72
CA LEU A 225 8.97 9.52 2.75
C LEU A 225 10.50 9.64 2.64
N TYR A 226 11.08 10.85 2.53
CA TYR A 226 12.53 11.03 2.40
C TYR A 226 13.36 10.33 3.49
N PRO A 227 12.92 10.27 4.76
CA PRO A 227 13.62 9.52 5.80
C PRO A 227 13.77 8.01 5.50
N LEU A 228 12.97 7.45 4.59
CA LEU A 228 13.09 6.04 4.19
C LEU A 228 14.19 5.79 3.16
N THR A 229 14.74 6.83 2.53
CA THR A 229 15.76 6.70 1.47
C THR A 229 16.95 5.82 1.87
N PRO A 230 17.50 5.89 3.11
CA PRO A 230 18.63 5.06 3.52
C PRO A 230 18.30 3.57 3.75
N LEU A 231 17.02 3.18 3.84
CA LEU A 231 16.55 1.84 4.23
C LEU A 231 16.63 0.82 3.08
N LYS A 232 17.82 0.68 2.46
CA LYS A 232 18.03 -0.10 1.23
C LYS A 232 17.78 -1.61 1.35
N ASN A 233 17.66 -2.12 2.57
CA ASN A 233 17.39 -3.53 2.82
C ASN A 233 15.90 -3.85 2.95
N MET A 234 15.02 -2.84 2.91
CA MET A 234 13.59 -3.03 3.08
C MET A 234 13.00 -3.89 1.96
N THR A 235 12.25 -4.91 2.37
CA THR A 235 11.55 -5.86 1.49
C THR A 235 10.04 -5.66 1.51
N LYS A 236 9.51 -5.03 2.57
CA LYS A 236 8.09 -4.75 2.73
C LYS A 236 7.87 -3.38 3.35
N LEU A 237 7.03 -2.58 2.68
CA LEU A 237 6.52 -1.31 3.20
C LEU A 237 5.00 -1.30 3.08
N LEU A 238 4.30 -1.09 4.20
CA LEU A 238 2.87 -0.78 4.24
C LEU A 238 2.71 0.66 4.74
N ALA A 239 2.09 1.51 3.92
CA ALA A 239 1.86 2.93 4.18
C ALA A 239 0.49 3.38 3.63
N HIS A 240 -0.51 2.53 3.82
CA HIS A 240 -1.92 2.77 3.51
C HIS A 240 -2.49 3.91 4.34
N GLU A 241 -3.50 4.61 3.83
CA GLU A 241 -4.29 5.60 4.58
C GLU A 241 -3.40 6.66 5.25
N ASN A 242 -2.58 7.34 4.43
CA ASN A 242 -1.68 8.42 4.82
C ASN A 242 -1.88 9.63 3.88
N GLU A 243 -0.97 10.61 3.89
CA GLU A 243 -1.02 11.84 3.08
C GLU A 243 0.11 11.88 2.02
N ILE A 244 0.51 10.70 1.52
CA ILE A 244 1.64 10.53 0.60
C ILE A 244 1.23 10.91 -0.83
N HIS A 245 2.11 11.63 -1.52
CA HIS A 245 1.94 12.01 -2.93
C HIS A 245 3.25 11.90 -3.72
N ASP A 246 4.41 12.13 -3.07
CA ASP A 246 5.74 11.96 -3.68
C ASP A 246 6.32 10.57 -3.35
N LEU A 247 6.59 9.78 -4.39
CA LEU A 247 7.21 8.46 -4.28
C LEU A 247 8.71 8.46 -4.59
N GLN A 248 9.32 9.61 -4.93
CA GLN A 248 10.76 9.70 -5.26
C GLN A 248 11.67 9.03 -4.22
N PRO A 249 11.44 9.16 -2.89
CA PRO A 249 12.26 8.49 -1.88
C PRO A 249 12.31 6.95 -1.99
N LEU A 250 11.31 6.33 -2.63
CA LEU A 250 11.23 4.88 -2.79
C LEU A 250 12.03 4.36 -3.99
N SER A 251 12.46 5.23 -4.91
CA SER A 251 13.00 4.85 -6.22
C SER A 251 14.25 3.96 -6.19
N GLU A 252 14.99 4.01 -5.08
CA GLU A 252 16.22 3.27 -4.90
C GLU A 252 16.08 2.16 -3.83
N LEU A 253 14.85 1.77 -3.47
CA LEU A 253 14.55 0.66 -2.55
C LEU A 253 14.32 -0.65 -3.33
N THR A 254 15.29 -1.01 -4.17
CA THR A 254 15.14 -2.03 -5.23
C THR A 254 14.88 -3.45 -4.73
N LYS A 255 15.07 -3.73 -3.43
CA LYS A 255 14.75 -5.01 -2.78
C LYS A 255 13.29 -5.12 -2.31
N LEU A 256 12.47 -4.09 -2.53
CA LEU A 256 11.05 -4.13 -2.17
C LEU A 256 10.33 -5.21 -2.96
N GLN A 257 9.64 -6.09 -2.23
CA GLN A 257 8.83 -7.17 -2.77
C GLN A 257 7.34 -6.93 -2.53
N LYS A 258 7.00 -6.18 -1.47
CA LYS A 258 5.62 -5.83 -1.12
C LYS A 258 5.51 -4.34 -0.79
N LEU A 259 4.63 -3.64 -1.51
CA LEU A 259 4.39 -2.22 -1.32
C LEU A 259 2.89 -1.91 -1.20
N GLY A 260 2.50 -1.34 -0.07
CA GLY A 260 1.15 -0.90 0.22
C GLY A 260 1.04 0.63 0.28
N LEU A 261 0.25 1.22 -0.62
CA LEU A 261 0.08 2.67 -0.76
C LEU A 261 -1.38 3.10 -1.02
N ARG A 262 -2.35 2.20 -0.78
CA ARG A 262 -3.80 2.49 -0.77
C ARG A 262 -4.18 3.81 -0.08
N SER A 263 -5.19 4.52 -0.58
CA SER A 263 -5.83 5.66 0.11
C SER A 263 -4.81 6.74 0.46
N ASN A 264 -4.12 7.22 -0.57
CA ASN A 264 -3.17 8.32 -0.53
C ASN A 264 -3.55 9.34 -1.62
N SER A 265 -2.65 10.24 -2.01
CA SER A 265 -2.85 11.21 -3.10
C SER A 265 -1.84 11.02 -4.23
N ILE A 266 -1.59 9.76 -4.61
CA ILE A 266 -0.57 9.40 -5.60
C ILE A 266 -1.15 9.48 -7.02
N SER A 267 -0.37 10.05 -7.93
CA SER A 267 -0.66 10.07 -9.37
C SER A 267 0.54 9.68 -10.23
N ASP A 268 1.78 9.90 -9.74
CA ASP A 268 3.01 9.61 -10.46
C ASP A 268 3.67 8.31 -9.97
N LEU A 269 3.71 7.29 -10.83
CA LEU A 269 4.33 6.00 -10.54
C LEU A 269 5.77 5.86 -11.05
N ARG A 270 6.34 6.88 -11.72
CA ARG A 270 7.71 6.82 -12.28
C ARG A 270 8.78 6.37 -11.27
N PRO A 271 8.73 6.79 -9.99
CA PRO A 271 9.69 6.32 -9.00
C PRO A 271 9.69 4.79 -8.81
N LEU A 272 8.59 4.10 -9.09
CA LEU A 272 8.47 2.65 -8.87
C LEU A 272 9.11 1.81 -9.98
N SER A 273 9.46 2.42 -11.12
CA SER A 273 9.93 1.72 -12.34
C SER A 273 11.17 0.83 -12.15
N LYS A 274 12.01 1.12 -11.14
CA LYS A 274 13.22 0.34 -10.85
C LYS A 274 13.01 -0.77 -9.82
N LEU A 275 11.82 -0.89 -9.24
CA LEU A 275 11.53 -1.84 -8.15
C LEU A 275 11.20 -3.24 -8.71
N VAL A 276 12.08 -3.76 -9.55
CA VAL A 276 11.88 -4.97 -10.37
C VAL A 276 11.64 -6.25 -9.56
N GLU A 277 11.96 -6.25 -8.26
CA GLU A 277 11.66 -7.36 -7.34
C GLU A 277 10.24 -7.34 -6.76
N LEU A 278 9.43 -6.32 -7.07
CA LEU A 278 8.06 -6.19 -6.58
C LEU A 278 7.20 -7.38 -7.03
N ARG A 279 6.52 -7.99 -6.06
CA ARG A 279 5.58 -9.10 -6.25
C ARG A 279 4.15 -8.71 -5.91
N GLU A 280 3.98 -7.81 -4.93
CA GLU A 280 2.69 -7.33 -4.46
C GLU A 280 2.67 -5.79 -4.40
N LEU A 281 1.75 -5.18 -5.14
CA LEU A 281 1.60 -3.73 -5.21
C LEU A 281 0.12 -3.33 -5.03
N TYR A 282 -0.14 -2.52 -4.02
CA TYR A 282 -1.48 -2.07 -3.66
C TYR A 282 -1.58 -0.54 -3.74
N LEU A 283 -2.22 -0.05 -4.79
CA LEU A 283 -2.31 1.37 -5.17
C LEU A 283 -3.77 1.87 -5.31
N HIS A 284 -4.75 1.07 -4.90
CA HIS A 284 -6.16 1.43 -4.97
C HIS A 284 -6.53 2.66 -4.13
N ASP A 285 -7.60 3.35 -4.53
CA ASP A 285 -8.05 4.59 -3.88
C ASP A 285 -6.96 5.68 -3.93
N ASN A 286 -6.54 6.03 -5.15
CA ASN A 286 -5.57 7.09 -5.45
C ASN A 286 -6.05 7.88 -6.69
N SER A 287 -5.17 8.60 -7.38
CA SER A 287 -5.49 9.39 -8.59
C SER A 287 -4.58 9.02 -9.76
N ILE A 288 -4.35 7.72 -9.96
CA ILE A 288 -3.45 7.19 -10.97
C ILE A 288 -4.19 7.10 -12.31
N SER A 289 -3.57 7.65 -13.36
CA SER A 289 -4.05 7.56 -14.75
C SER A 289 -3.06 6.84 -15.68
N ASP A 290 -1.78 6.73 -15.30
CA ASP A 290 -0.70 6.17 -16.11
C ASP A 290 -0.01 5.03 -15.36
N VAL A 291 -0.05 3.83 -15.95
CA VAL A 291 0.58 2.61 -15.44
C VAL A 291 1.82 2.20 -16.24
N SER A 292 2.25 3.00 -17.23
CA SER A 292 3.46 2.75 -18.01
C SER A 292 4.72 2.53 -17.16
N PRO A 293 4.91 3.18 -15.98
CA PRO A 293 6.08 2.90 -15.14
C PRO A 293 6.12 1.48 -14.56
N LEU A 294 5.02 0.73 -14.62
CA LEU A 294 4.95 -0.63 -14.08
C LEU A 294 5.37 -1.70 -15.10
N SER A 295 5.61 -1.34 -16.37
CA SER A 295 5.81 -2.31 -17.47
C SER A 295 7.03 -3.23 -17.29
N GLU A 296 8.07 -2.78 -16.58
CA GLU A 296 9.29 -3.56 -16.32
C GLU A 296 9.20 -4.43 -15.05
N LEU A 297 8.10 -4.37 -14.30
CA LEU A 297 7.94 -5.07 -13.03
C LEU A 297 7.47 -6.53 -13.23
N HIS A 298 8.23 -7.29 -14.02
CA HIS A 298 7.86 -8.64 -14.48
C HIS A 298 7.63 -9.67 -13.35
N GLU A 299 8.12 -9.43 -12.14
CA GLU A 299 7.88 -10.30 -10.97
C GLU A 299 6.54 -10.04 -10.28
N LEU A 300 5.76 -9.04 -10.71
CA LEU A 300 4.45 -8.74 -10.14
C LEU A 300 3.49 -9.91 -10.29
N ARG A 301 2.90 -10.29 -9.16
CA ARG A 301 1.89 -11.36 -9.04
C ARG A 301 0.55 -10.83 -8.57
N ARG A 302 0.55 -9.75 -7.77
CA ARG A 302 -0.66 -9.14 -7.22
C ARG A 302 -0.61 -7.65 -7.42
N LEU A 303 -1.57 -7.13 -8.18
CA LEU A 303 -1.69 -5.72 -8.47
C LEU A 303 -3.11 -5.26 -8.18
N ASN A 304 -3.23 -4.28 -7.27
CA ASN A 304 -4.50 -3.65 -6.96
C ASN A 304 -4.47 -2.17 -7.33
N LEU A 305 -5.30 -1.80 -8.31
CA LEU A 305 -5.46 -0.48 -8.91
C LEU A 305 -6.94 -0.03 -8.94
N HIS A 306 -7.84 -0.67 -8.19
CA HIS A 306 -9.24 -0.25 -8.17
C HIS A 306 -9.41 1.16 -7.57
N ASP A 307 -10.53 1.82 -7.83
CA ASP A 307 -10.79 3.19 -7.35
C ASP A 307 -9.66 4.17 -7.78
N ASN A 308 -9.35 4.21 -9.07
CA ASN A 308 -8.43 5.17 -9.69
C ASN A 308 -9.10 5.82 -10.91
N VAL A 309 -8.33 6.44 -11.79
CA VAL A 309 -8.82 7.13 -13.00
C VAL A 309 -8.18 6.53 -14.27
N LEU A 310 -7.98 5.21 -14.27
CA LEU A 310 -7.37 4.49 -15.39
C LEU A 310 -8.34 4.35 -16.55
N SER A 311 -7.86 4.61 -17.77
CA SER A 311 -8.56 4.28 -19.01
C SER A 311 -7.75 3.39 -19.95
N ASP A 312 -6.41 3.43 -19.84
CA ASP A 312 -5.49 2.66 -20.65
C ASP A 312 -4.62 1.79 -19.73
N ILE A 313 -4.62 0.49 -20.00
CA ILE A 313 -3.80 -0.52 -19.30
C ILE A 313 -2.90 -1.30 -20.26
N SER A 314 -2.70 -0.80 -21.48
CA SER A 314 -1.96 -1.46 -22.57
C SER A 314 -0.54 -1.84 -22.18
N GLU A 315 0.11 -1.05 -21.32
CA GLU A 315 1.47 -1.27 -20.81
C GLU A 315 1.56 -2.42 -19.79
N LEU A 316 0.43 -2.90 -19.25
CA LEU A 316 0.43 -4.06 -18.35
C LEU A 316 0.64 -5.39 -19.09
N ARG A 317 0.67 -5.38 -20.44
CA ARG A 317 0.81 -6.60 -21.27
C ARG A 317 2.06 -7.42 -20.98
N SER A 318 3.10 -6.80 -20.42
CA SER A 318 4.39 -7.42 -20.08
C SER A 318 4.37 -8.15 -18.73
N LEU A 319 3.30 -8.05 -17.93
CA LEU A 319 3.19 -8.62 -16.59
C LEU A 319 2.71 -10.09 -16.64
N GLU A 320 3.46 -10.95 -17.32
CA GLU A 320 3.09 -12.35 -17.58
C GLU A 320 2.99 -13.23 -16.31
N ASN A 321 3.60 -12.80 -15.21
CA ASN A 321 3.54 -13.49 -13.91
C ASN A 321 2.31 -13.13 -13.06
N MET A 322 1.42 -12.29 -13.56
CA MET A 322 0.24 -11.84 -12.82
C MET A 322 -0.65 -13.01 -12.40
N GLU A 323 -0.98 -13.08 -11.11
CA GLU A 323 -1.87 -14.09 -10.52
C GLU A 323 -3.21 -13.47 -10.11
N ARG A 324 -3.21 -12.22 -9.64
CA ARG A 324 -4.39 -11.50 -9.16
C ARG A 324 -4.36 -10.03 -9.57
N LEU A 325 -5.42 -9.60 -10.25
CA LEU A 325 -5.56 -8.23 -10.74
C LEU A 325 -6.91 -7.63 -10.31
N TRP A 326 -6.84 -6.48 -9.65
CA TRP A 326 -8.01 -5.68 -9.27
C TRP A 326 -7.92 -4.32 -9.97
N ILE A 327 -8.82 -4.07 -10.92
CA ILE A 327 -8.90 -2.84 -11.72
C ILE A 327 -10.33 -2.28 -11.77
N TYR A 328 -11.20 -2.72 -10.86
CA TYR A 328 -12.59 -2.29 -10.82
C TYR A 328 -12.74 -0.81 -10.44
N ASN A 329 -13.89 -0.22 -10.75
CA ASN A 329 -14.18 1.20 -10.53
C ASN A 329 -13.09 2.12 -11.11
N ASN A 330 -12.90 2.02 -12.43
CA ASN A 330 -12.03 2.86 -13.25
C ASN A 330 -12.83 3.29 -14.51
N SER A 331 -12.16 3.65 -15.60
CA SER A 331 -12.77 4.00 -16.90
C SER A 331 -12.16 3.17 -18.04
N ILE A 332 -11.85 1.90 -17.77
CA ILE A 332 -11.20 0.99 -18.72
C ILE A 332 -12.25 0.42 -19.67
N SER A 333 -11.96 0.42 -20.98
CA SER A 333 -12.79 -0.25 -21.99
C SER A 333 -12.06 -1.36 -22.75
N ASP A 334 -10.74 -1.26 -22.88
CA ASP A 334 -9.90 -2.24 -23.56
C ASP A 334 -9.08 -3.05 -22.54
N ILE A 335 -9.33 -4.36 -22.52
CA ILE A 335 -8.60 -5.32 -21.68
C ILE A 335 -7.73 -6.29 -22.51
N SER A 336 -7.39 -5.95 -23.75
CA SER A 336 -6.51 -6.74 -24.62
C SER A 336 -5.12 -6.99 -24.01
N ALA A 337 -4.66 -6.11 -23.12
CA ALA A 337 -3.42 -6.27 -22.36
C ALA A 337 -3.39 -7.55 -21.52
N LEU A 338 -4.54 -8.12 -21.15
CA LEU A 338 -4.61 -9.30 -20.28
C LEU A 338 -4.30 -10.62 -21.00
N ALA A 339 -4.31 -10.65 -22.33
CA ALA A 339 -4.23 -11.89 -23.11
C ALA A 339 -2.99 -12.76 -22.81
N GLY A 340 -1.88 -12.13 -22.40
CA GLY A 340 -0.63 -12.80 -22.03
C GLY A 340 -0.54 -13.31 -20.59
N MET A 341 -1.47 -12.91 -19.70
CA MET A 341 -1.40 -13.20 -18.26
C MET A 341 -1.89 -14.63 -17.93
N LYS A 342 -1.26 -15.66 -18.49
CA LYS A 342 -1.71 -17.06 -18.38
C LYS A 342 -1.77 -17.61 -16.95
N LYS A 343 -1.12 -16.96 -15.99
CA LYS A 343 -1.16 -17.32 -14.56
C LYS A 343 -2.30 -16.67 -13.78
N LEU A 344 -3.09 -15.81 -14.44
CA LEU A 344 -4.16 -15.06 -13.80
C LEU A 344 -5.24 -16.03 -13.30
N SER A 345 -5.54 -15.92 -12.01
CA SER A 345 -6.55 -16.74 -11.31
C SER A 345 -7.70 -15.90 -10.78
N VAL A 346 -7.43 -14.64 -10.44
CA VAL A 346 -8.43 -13.70 -9.92
C VAL A 346 -8.39 -12.41 -10.74
N LEU A 347 -9.54 -12.04 -11.31
CA LEU A 347 -9.71 -10.81 -12.08
C LEU A 347 -10.97 -10.08 -11.64
N TYR A 348 -10.83 -8.93 -10.98
CA TYR A 348 -11.96 -8.05 -10.68
C TYR A 348 -11.83 -6.76 -11.51
N ALA A 349 -12.68 -6.63 -12.52
CA ALA A 349 -12.71 -5.52 -13.47
C ALA A 349 -14.12 -4.92 -13.61
N GLY A 350 -14.99 -5.11 -12.61
CA GLY A 350 -16.32 -4.50 -12.57
C GLY A 350 -16.29 -2.96 -12.51
N MET A 351 -17.43 -2.30 -12.71
CA MET A 351 -17.55 -0.83 -12.73
C MET A 351 -16.53 -0.18 -13.67
N ASN A 352 -16.56 -0.59 -14.92
CA ASN A 352 -15.74 -0.06 -16.01
C ASN A 352 -16.66 0.10 -17.26
N SER A 353 -16.07 0.29 -18.43
CA SER A 353 -16.76 0.40 -19.72
C SER A 353 -16.34 -0.73 -20.68
N ILE A 354 -16.10 -1.93 -20.16
CA ILE A 354 -15.64 -3.08 -20.94
C ILE A 354 -16.81 -3.66 -21.75
N GLU A 355 -16.58 -3.87 -23.04
CA GLU A 355 -17.54 -4.52 -23.95
C GLU A 355 -16.98 -5.85 -24.44
N ASP A 356 -15.74 -5.85 -24.93
CA ASP A 356 -15.05 -7.02 -25.46
C ASP A 356 -14.21 -7.72 -24.39
N ILE A 357 -14.52 -8.99 -24.14
CA ILE A 357 -13.79 -9.85 -23.21
C ILE A 357 -13.03 -11.00 -23.90
N SER A 358 -12.84 -10.93 -25.22
CA SER A 358 -12.13 -11.95 -26.01
C SER A 358 -10.71 -12.23 -25.51
N SER A 359 -10.05 -11.26 -24.89
CA SER A 359 -8.72 -11.43 -24.28
C SER A 359 -8.69 -12.43 -23.13
N LEU A 360 -9.85 -12.77 -22.55
CA LEU A 360 -9.97 -13.75 -21.49
C LEU A 360 -9.98 -15.20 -21.99
N ALA A 361 -10.28 -15.45 -23.28
CA ALA A 361 -10.53 -16.80 -23.81
C ALA A 361 -9.46 -17.84 -23.46
N GLU A 362 -8.20 -17.40 -23.46
CA GLU A 362 -7.03 -18.25 -23.24
C GLU A 362 -6.51 -18.19 -21.79
N LEU A 363 -7.26 -17.61 -20.85
CA LEU A 363 -6.90 -17.47 -19.43
C LEU A 363 -7.57 -18.57 -18.59
N ILE A 364 -7.40 -19.82 -19.02
CA ILE A 364 -8.05 -21.03 -18.46
C ILE A 364 -7.80 -21.31 -16.96
N ASN A 365 -6.89 -20.56 -16.33
CA ASN A 365 -6.58 -20.66 -14.90
C ASN A 365 -7.46 -19.75 -14.02
N LEU A 366 -8.36 -18.95 -14.61
CA LEU A 366 -9.29 -18.10 -13.87
C LEU A 366 -10.23 -18.95 -13.00
N THR A 367 -10.31 -18.58 -11.71
CA THR A 367 -11.19 -19.20 -10.72
C THR A 367 -12.23 -18.23 -10.17
N ASP A 368 -11.88 -16.93 -10.07
CA ASP A 368 -12.73 -15.90 -9.49
C ASP A 368 -12.71 -14.66 -10.41
N VAL A 369 -13.80 -14.44 -11.13
CA VAL A 369 -13.96 -13.34 -12.10
C VAL A 369 -15.14 -12.47 -11.70
N SER A 370 -14.91 -11.16 -11.67
CA SER A 370 -15.95 -10.17 -11.48
C SER A 370 -15.86 -9.09 -12.57
N LEU A 371 -16.91 -9.01 -13.37
CA LEU A 371 -17.07 -8.11 -14.51
C LEU A 371 -18.36 -7.27 -14.37
N HIS A 372 -18.90 -7.15 -13.16
CA HIS A 372 -20.18 -6.49 -12.92
C HIS A 372 -20.20 -5.03 -13.38
N ASN A 373 -21.36 -4.49 -13.74
CA ASN A 373 -21.54 -3.10 -14.18
C ASN A 373 -20.53 -2.69 -15.26
N ASN A 374 -20.53 -3.42 -16.38
CA ASN A 374 -19.82 -3.12 -17.61
C ASN A 374 -20.84 -3.05 -18.78
N ALA A 375 -20.38 -3.07 -20.03
CA ALA A 375 -21.21 -3.06 -21.22
C ALA A 375 -21.11 -4.38 -22.02
N ILE A 376 -20.86 -5.49 -21.33
CA ILE A 376 -20.65 -6.81 -21.95
C ILE A 376 -22.00 -7.36 -22.46
N THR A 377 -22.01 -7.81 -23.71
CA THR A 377 -23.17 -8.49 -24.34
C THR A 377 -22.84 -9.93 -24.71
N ASP A 378 -21.62 -10.19 -25.18
CA ASP A 378 -21.12 -11.51 -25.57
C ASP A 378 -20.20 -12.09 -24.49
N VAL A 379 -20.50 -13.32 -24.06
CA VAL A 379 -19.72 -14.07 -23.08
C VAL A 379 -19.02 -15.30 -23.65
N SER A 380 -19.00 -15.47 -24.98
CA SER A 380 -18.39 -16.61 -25.69
C SER A 380 -16.94 -16.89 -25.27
N ALA A 381 -16.17 -15.84 -24.95
CA ALA A 381 -14.82 -15.97 -24.42
C ALA A 381 -14.73 -16.80 -23.12
N LEU A 382 -15.84 -16.99 -22.40
CA LEU A 382 -15.86 -17.75 -21.17
C LEU A 382 -16.06 -19.27 -21.38
N GLU A 383 -16.42 -19.73 -22.58
CA GLU A 383 -16.87 -21.11 -22.86
C GLU A 383 -15.93 -22.22 -22.32
N GLU A 384 -14.62 -22.03 -22.41
CA GLU A 384 -13.59 -22.99 -22.00
C GLU A 384 -13.13 -22.86 -20.52
N HIS A 385 -13.75 -21.97 -19.73
CA HIS A 385 -13.33 -21.68 -18.35
C HIS A 385 -13.88 -22.69 -17.33
N VAL A 386 -13.58 -23.98 -17.53
CA VAL A 386 -14.06 -25.08 -16.69
C VAL A 386 -13.60 -25.01 -15.22
N ASN A 387 -12.54 -24.26 -14.93
CA ASN A 387 -12.01 -24.06 -13.57
C ASN A 387 -12.68 -22.92 -12.80
N LEU A 388 -13.59 -22.18 -13.45
CA LEU A 388 -14.22 -21.01 -12.85
C LEU A 388 -15.18 -21.43 -11.73
N LYS A 389 -14.99 -20.81 -10.55
CA LYS A 389 -15.78 -21.08 -9.34
C LYS A 389 -16.72 -19.93 -9.00
N LYS A 390 -16.27 -18.69 -9.20
CA LYS A 390 -17.06 -17.50 -8.96
C LYS A 390 -17.08 -16.63 -10.20
N LEU A 391 -18.28 -16.32 -10.66
CA LEU A 391 -18.51 -15.41 -11.78
C LEU A 391 -19.56 -14.38 -11.40
N ASP A 392 -19.22 -13.11 -11.54
CA ASP A 392 -20.15 -12.00 -11.38
C ASP A 392 -20.22 -11.20 -12.67
N LEU A 393 -21.37 -11.29 -13.34
CA LEU A 393 -21.71 -10.58 -14.58
C LEU A 393 -22.86 -9.59 -14.35
N SER A 394 -23.22 -9.33 -13.10
CA SER A 394 -24.38 -8.51 -12.76
C SER A 394 -24.29 -7.10 -13.37
N GLY A 395 -25.41 -6.52 -13.77
CA GLY A 395 -25.46 -5.18 -14.35
C GLY A 395 -24.81 -5.04 -15.73
N ASN A 396 -24.62 -6.14 -16.47
CA ASN A 396 -24.27 -6.12 -17.89
C ASN A 396 -25.50 -6.32 -18.79
N PRO A 397 -25.52 -5.75 -20.01
CA PRO A 397 -26.60 -5.93 -20.98
C PRO A 397 -26.58 -7.32 -21.67
N ILE A 398 -26.45 -8.39 -20.89
CA ILE A 398 -26.41 -9.78 -21.36
C ILE A 398 -27.85 -10.32 -21.49
N ASP A 399 -28.17 -10.98 -22.60
CA ASP A 399 -29.47 -11.60 -22.85
C ASP A 399 -29.38 -13.14 -22.93
N ASP A 400 -30.47 -13.79 -23.37
CA ASP A 400 -30.55 -15.26 -23.46
C ASP A 400 -29.50 -15.91 -24.40
N SER A 401 -28.82 -15.13 -25.26
CA SER A 401 -27.71 -15.65 -26.07
C SER A 401 -26.55 -16.19 -25.23
N ALA A 402 -26.39 -15.70 -23.99
CA ALA A 402 -25.36 -16.18 -23.07
C ALA A 402 -25.70 -17.51 -22.40
N VAL A 403 -26.95 -17.96 -22.44
CA VAL A 403 -27.42 -19.13 -21.66
C VAL A 403 -26.66 -20.40 -22.03
N GLU A 404 -26.40 -20.63 -23.31
CA GLU A 404 -25.68 -21.81 -23.79
C GLU A 404 -24.27 -21.87 -23.19
N VAL A 405 -23.53 -20.77 -23.28
CA VAL A 405 -22.17 -20.64 -22.72
C VAL A 405 -22.19 -20.77 -21.20
N LEU A 406 -23.09 -20.08 -20.51
CA LEU A 406 -23.16 -20.15 -19.04
C LEU A 406 -23.49 -21.56 -18.54
N CYS A 407 -24.22 -22.37 -19.31
CA CYS A 407 -24.51 -23.76 -18.98
C CYS A 407 -23.28 -24.68 -19.11
N THR A 408 -22.24 -24.31 -19.85
CA THR A 408 -21.00 -25.11 -19.95
C THR A 408 -20.12 -24.99 -18.70
N LEU A 409 -20.30 -23.91 -17.92
CA LEU A 409 -19.51 -23.57 -16.73
C LEU A 409 -19.90 -24.39 -15.49
N THR A 410 -19.91 -25.71 -15.63
CA THR A 410 -20.39 -26.68 -14.62
C THR A 410 -19.61 -26.68 -13.31
N GLY A 411 -18.42 -26.07 -13.27
CA GLY A 411 -17.60 -25.89 -12.08
C GLY A 411 -18.03 -24.75 -11.15
N LEU A 412 -18.98 -23.91 -11.56
CA LEU A 412 -19.38 -22.73 -10.79
C LEU A 412 -20.00 -23.08 -9.42
N GLU A 413 -19.54 -22.37 -8.40
CA GLU A 413 -20.08 -22.38 -7.04
C GLU A 413 -20.96 -21.15 -6.79
N LYS A 414 -20.63 -20.02 -7.41
CA LYS A 414 -21.40 -18.76 -7.32
C LYS A 414 -21.48 -18.10 -8.70
N LEU A 415 -22.69 -17.75 -9.10
CA LEU A 415 -22.97 -17.01 -10.33
C LEU A 415 -23.91 -15.85 -10.01
N ASP A 416 -23.50 -14.62 -10.31
CA ASP A 416 -24.33 -13.43 -10.16
C ASP A 416 -24.69 -12.84 -11.53
N LEU A 417 -25.99 -12.83 -11.81
CA LEU A 417 -26.63 -12.36 -13.03
C LEU A 417 -27.68 -11.29 -12.72
N GLN A 418 -27.68 -10.72 -11.51
CA GLN A 418 -28.62 -9.66 -11.16
C GLN A 418 -28.52 -8.51 -12.15
N ARG A 419 -29.66 -7.93 -12.53
CA ARG A 419 -29.70 -6.80 -13.47
C ARG A 419 -29.10 -7.10 -14.85
N THR A 420 -29.21 -8.35 -15.30
CA THR A 420 -29.00 -8.73 -16.71
C THR A 420 -30.33 -8.73 -17.47
N GLY A 421 -30.27 -8.91 -18.78
CA GLY A 421 -31.42 -9.09 -19.68
C GLY A 421 -31.80 -10.55 -19.93
N ILE A 422 -31.26 -11.51 -19.18
CA ILE A 422 -31.60 -12.94 -19.29
C ILE A 422 -33.04 -13.16 -18.80
N SER A 423 -33.83 -13.90 -19.57
CA SER A 423 -35.22 -14.23 -19.27
C SER A 423 -35.36 -15.17 -18.07
N GLN A 424 -36.57 -15.29 -17.53
CA GLN A 424 -36.83 -16.25 -16.44
C GLN A 424 -36.60 -17.70 -16.89
N GLU A 425 -36.94 -18.01 -18.14
CA GLU A 425 -36.68 -19.29 -18.79
C GLU A 425 -35.18 -19.57 -18.93
N GLY A 426 -34.40 -18.57 -19.36
CA GLY A 426 -32.94 -18.64 -19.43
C GLY A 426 -32.30 -18.90 -18.07
N ILE A 427 -32.71 -18.14 -17.03
CA ILE A 427 -32.24 -18.36 -15.65
C ILE A 427 -32.64 -19.75 -15.13
N ALA A 428 -33.84 -20.24 -15.46
CA ALA A 428 -34.27 -21.59 -15.09
C ALA A 428 -33.41 -22.67 -15.77
N ALA A 429 -33.05 -22.49 -17.04
CA ALA A 429 -32.15 -23.38 -17.76
C ALA A 429 -30.76 -23.41 -17.12
N ILE A 430 -30.20 -22.23 -16.80
CA ILE A 430 -28.89 -22.10 -16.12
C ILE A 430 -28.92 -22.81 -14.75
N ARG A 431 -29.97 -22.60 -13.94
CA ARG A 431 -30.12 -23.29 -12.64
C ARG A 431 -30.22 -24.81 -12.78
N ALA A 432 -30.88 -25.29 -13.84
CA ALA A 432 -30.98 -26.71 -14.12
C ALA A 432 -29.63 -27.32 -14.53
N ALA A 433 -28.84 -26.59 -15.34
CA ALA A 433 -27.50 -26.99 -15.76
C ALA A 433 -26.46 -26.90 -14.63
N LEU A 434 -26.61 -25.95 -13.71
CA LEU A 434 -25.68 -25.65 -12.61
C LEU A 434 -26.32 -25.92 -11.22
N PRO A 435 -26.74 -27.16 -10.90
CA PRO A 435 -27.52 -27.45 -9.70
C PRO A 435 -26.78 -27.23 -8.37
N LYS A 436 -25.44 -27.10 -8.42
CA LYS A 436 -24.58 -26.83 -7.25
C LYS A 436 -24.23 -25.34 -7.08
N ALA A 437 -24.45 -24.53 -8.12
CA ALA A 437 -24.10 -23.11 -8.09
C ALA A 437 -25.18 -22.32 -7.34
N ASN A 438 -24.76 -21.37 -6.52
CA ASN A 438 -25.64 -20.34 -6.01
C ASN A 438 -25.84 -19.26 -7.10
N VAL A 439 -26.96 -19.35 -7.83
CA VAL A 439 -27.32 -18.42 -8.91
C VAL A 439 -28.20 -17.28 -8.39
N LEU A 440 -27.62 -16.09 -8.30
CA LEU A 440 -28.29 -14.82 -8.00
C LEU A 440 -28.76 -14.20 -9.32
N ALA A 441 -30.06 -13.92 -9.46
CA ALA A 441 -30.65 -13.38 -10.68
C ALA A 441 -31.83 -12.48 -10.35
#